data_AF-A0A537JKK2-F1
#
_entry.id   AF-A0A537JKK2-F1
#
_cell.length_a   1.000
_cell.length_b   1.000
_cell.length_c   1.000
_cell.angle_alpha   90.00
_cell.angle_beta   90.00
_cell.angle_gamma   90.00
#
_symmetry.space_group_name_H-M   'P 1'
#
loop_
_entity.id
_entity.type
_entity.pdbx_description
1 polymer ?
#
loop_
_entity_poly.entity_id
_entity_poly.type
_entity_poly.pdbx_seq_one_letter_code
_entity_poly.pdbx_strand_id
1 'polypeptide(L)'
;MSRYNLFSPQDFIFILNKMKNEFGMDRIKNILPTGNEGTLSNYYKPENGYIFAKTGTLSGVVSLSGFLYTKKNKLLIFSILVNNHNSSATAVRRAVEKFVEGLRNKY
;
A
#
# COMPACT_ATOMS: atom_id res chain seq x y z
N MET A 1 1.71 18.21 -12.51
CA MET A 1 1.54 16.76 -12.26
C MET A 1 0.30 16.31 -13.00
N SER A 2 0.46 15.33 -13.90
CA SER A 2 -0.58 14.95 -14.87
C SER A 2 -1.88 14.59 -14.16
N ARG A 3 -2.97 15.29 -14.53
CA ARG A 3 -4.34 15.04 -14.05
C ARG A 3 -4.99 13.82 -14.74
N TYR A 4 -4.17 12.99 -15.42
CA TYR A 4 -4.56 11.90 -16.32
C TYR A 4 -3.89 10.56 -16.00
N ASN A 5 -3.56 10.28 -14.74
CA ASN A 5 -3.23 8.91 -14.36
C ASN A 5 -4.53 8.11 -14.23
N LEU A 6 -5.06 7.64 -15.37
CA LEU A 6 -6.15 6.65 -15.49
C LEU A 6 -5.68 5.24 -15.02
N PHE A 7 -4.99 5.17 -13.88
CA PHE A 7 -4.63 3.89 -13.28
C PHE A 7 -5.73 3.46 -12.32
N SER A 8 -6.28 2.28 -12.58
CA SER A 8 -7.21 1.61 -11.68
C SER A 8 -6.45 0.82 -10.60
N PRO A 9 -7.10 0.46 -9.47
CA PRO A 9 -6.50 -0.45 -8.50
C PRO A 9 -6.07 -1.78 -9.15
N GLN A 10 -6.82 -2.26 -10.15
CA GLN A 10 -6.54 -3.50 -10.87
C GLN A 10 -5.23 -3.43 -11.65
N ASP A 11 -4.88 -2.28 -12.23
CA ASP A 11 -3.61 -2.09 -12.92
C ASP A 11 -2.43 -2.24 -11.95
N PHE A 12 -2.56 -1.69 -10.73
CA PHE A 12 -1.55 -1.87 -9.69
C PHE A 12 -1.45 -3.32 -9.23
N ILE A 13 -2.57 -4.02 -9.04
CA ILE A 13 -2.56 -5.45 -8.70
C ILE A 13 -1.84 -6.25 -9.79
N PHE A 14 -2.13 -5.99 -11.07
CA PHE A 14 -1.49 -6.66 -12.19
C PHE A 14 0.03 -6.46 -12.18
N ILE A 15 0.49 -5.21 -12.04
CA ILE A 15 1.91 -4.88 -12.00
C ILE A 15 2.59 -5.53 -10.79
N LEU A 16 2.01 -5.42 -9.60
CA LEU A 16 2.57 -6.02 -8.38
C LEU A 16 2.65 -7.54 -8.50
N ASN A 17 1.61 -8.18 -9.04
CA ASN A 17 1.62 -9.63 -9.25
C ASN A 17 2.70 -10.04 -10.26
N LYS A 18 2.84 -9.30 -11.37
CA LYS A 18 3.90 -9.53 -12.36
C LYS A 18 5.30 -9.38 -11.73
N MET A 19 5.54 -8.29 -10.98
CA MET A 19 6.80 -8.07 -10.27
C MET A 19 7.11 -9.20 -9.30
N LYS A 20 6.12 -9.67 -8.55
CA LYS A 20 6.28 -10.80 -7.63
C LYS A 20 6.69 -12.07 -8.35
N ASN A 21 6.06 -12.36 -9.49
CA ASN A 21 6.34 -13.57 -10.25
C ASN A 21 7.71 -13.53 -10.94
N GLU A 22 8.15 -12.35 -11.41
CA GLU A 22 9.44 -12.21 -12.10
C GLU A 22 10.64 -12.09 -11.15
N PHE A 23 10.48 -11.38 -10.03
CA PHE A 23 11.59 -11.02 -9.14
C PHE A 23 11.57 -11.69 -7.77
N GLY A 24 10.44 -12.29 -7.39
CA GLY A 24 10.24 -12.84 -6.06
C GLY A 24 10.08 -11.78 -4.96
N MET A 25 9.63 -12.24 -3.78
CA MET A 25 9.39 -11.34 -2.65
C MET A 25 10.68 -10.80 -2.04
N ASP A 26 11.79 -11.54 -2.07
CA ASP A 26 13.04 -11.08 -1.44
C ASP A 26 13.59 -9.82 -2.11
N ARG A 27 13.49 -9.74 -3.44
CA ARG A 27 13.83 -8.52 -4.18
C ARG A 27 12.82 -7.40 -3.93
N ILE A 28 11.53 -7.71 -3.86
CA ILE A 28 10.49 -6.71 -3.59
C ILE A 28 10.66 -6.05 -2.22
N LYS A 29 11.00 -6.82 -1.18
CA LYS A 29 11.22 -6.33 0.18
C LYS A 29 12.35 -5.29 0.26
N ASN A 30 13.31 -5.36 -0.66
CA ASN A 30 14.41 -4.40 -0.75
C ASN A 30 14.05 -3.13 -1.54
N ILE A 31 13.01 -3.18 -2.38
CA ILE A 31 12.62 -2.07 -3.27
C ILE A 31 11.47 -1.25 -2.68
N LEU A 32 10.51 -1.92 -2.05
CA LEU A 32 9.36 -1.26 -1.44
C LEU A 32 9.62 -1.03 0.05
N PRO A 33 9.39 0.20 0.56
CA PRO A 33 9.55 0.47 1.97
C PRO A 33 8.55 -0.34 2.79
N THR A 34 8.95 -0.70 4.00
CA THR A 34 8.05 -1.31 4.98
C THR A 34 7.49 -0.28 5.96
N GLY A 35 6.68 -0.73 6.92
CA GLY A 35 6.11 0.11 7.95
C GLY A 35 7.18 0.90 8.70
N ASN A 36 6.90 2.16 9.01
CA ASN A 36 7.84 3.09 9.63
C ASN A 36 9.08 3.48 8.80
N GLU A 37 9.12 3.18 7.50
CA GLU A 37 10.25 3.52 6.62
C GLU A 37 9.85 4.42 5.45
N GLY A 38 10.80 5.25 4.98
CA GLY A 38 10.60 6.12 3.82
C GLY A 38 9.32 6.95 3.91
N THR A 39 8.45 6.83 2.90
CA THR A 39 7.16 7.54 2.85
C THR A 39 6.09 6.96 3.78
N LEU A 40 6.35 5.81 4.40
CA LEU A 40 5.53 5.19 5.46
C LEU A 40 6.05 5.51 6.87
N SER A 41 7.01 6.43 7.01
CA SER A 41 7.48 6.87 8.32
C SER A 41 6.32 7.35 9.19
N ASN A 42 6.26 6.89 10.45
CA ASN A 42 5.16 7.10 11.39
C ASN A 42 3.80 6.45 11.06
N TYR A 43 3.77 5.54 10.08
CA TYR A 43 2.60 4.70 9.76
C TYR A 43 2.98 3.21 9.79
N TYR A 44 2.00 2.35 10.03
CA TYR A 44 2.14 0.88 9.97
C TYR A 44 3.25 0.33 10.87
N LYS A 45 3.51 0.97 12.02
CA LYS A 45 4.58 0.55 12.94
C LYS A 45 4.43 -0.92 13.39
N PRO A 46 3.22 -1.41 13.75
CA PRO A 46 3.02 -2.82 14.12
C PRO A 46 3.16 -3.81 12.94
N GLU A 47 3.12 -3.30 11.71
CA GLU A 47 3.23 -4.03 10.46
C GLU A 47 4.63 -3.90 9.83
N ASN A 48 5.59 -3.31 10.54
CA ASN A 48 6.98 -3.27 10.08
C ASN A 48 7.49 -4.70 9.83
N GLY A 49 8.03 -4.96 8.63
CA GLY A 49 8.42 -6.28 8.13
C GLY A 49 7.28 -7.13 7.56
N TYR A 50 6.02 -6.68 7.66
CA TYR A 50 4.83 -7.39 7.19
C TYR A 50 4.08 -6.67 6.07
N ILE A 51 4.22 -5.35 5.99
CA ILE A 51 3.71 -4.55 4.87
C ILE A 51 4.88 -4.08 4.00
N PHE A 52 4.73 -4.13 2.68
CA PHE A 52 5.71 -3.60 1.72
C PHE A 52 4.93 -2.84 0.65
N ALA A 53 4.95 -1.52 0.70
CA ALA A 53 4.00 -0.74 -0.09
C ALA A 53 4.58 0.58 -0.60
N LYS A 54 4.06 1.00 -1.75
CA LYS A 54 4.35 2.32 -2.32
C LYS A 54 3.19 3.26 -2.07
N THR A 55 3.49 4.44 -1.56
CA THR A 55 2.54 5.54 -1.41
C THR A 55 2.49 6.39 -2.67
N GLY A 56 1.31 6.82 -3.07
CA GLY A 56 1.12 7.95 -3.98
C GLY A 56 0.27 9.03 -3.31
N THR A 57 0.59 10.29 -3.53
CA THR A 57 -0.25 11.40 -3.08
C THR A 57 -0.22 12.51 -4.10
N LEU A 58 -1.41 12.92 -4.55
CA LEU A 58 -1.63 14.10 -5.39
C LEU A 58 -2.79 14.91 -4.77
N SER A 59 -2.96 16.17 -5.15
CA SER A 59 -4.09 16.99 -4.64
C SER A 59 -5.42 16.26 -4.83
N GLY A 60 -6.08 15.93 -3.71
CA GLY A 60 -7.36 15.20 -3.67
C GLY A 60 -7.27 13.68 -3.80
N VAL A 61 -6.07 13.10 -3.96
CA VAL A 61 -5.86 11.66 -4.14
C VAL A 61 -4.81 11.11 -3.18
N VAL A 62 -5.18 10.10 -2.38
CA VAL A 62 -4.25 9.29 -1.58
C VAL A 62 -4.28 7.86 -2.11
N SER A 63 -3.12 7.31 -2.44
CA SER A 63 -2.99 5.92 -2.89
C SER A 63 -1.96 5.15 -2.10
N LEU A 64 -2.24 3.87 -1.89
CA LEU A 64 -1.33 2.91 -1.27
C LEU A 64 -1.53 1.55 -1.95
N SER A 65 -0.47 1.02 -2.54
CA SER A 65 -0.50 -0.31 -3.16
C SER A 65 0.74 -1.10 -2.77
N GLY A 66 0.59 -2.40 -2.56
CA GLY A 66 1.70 -3.23 -2.12
C GLY A 66 1.30 -4.63 -1.69
N PHE A 67 2.14 -5.19 -0.83
CA PHE A 67 2.03 -6.53 -0.28
C PHE A 67 1.81 -6.49 1.22
N LEU A 68 1.01 -7.41 1.72
CA LEU A 68 0.74 -7.57 3.15
C LEU A 68 0.81 -9.05 3.54
N TYR A 69 1.68 -9.38 4.48
CA TYR A 69 1.69 -10.67 5.16
C TYR A 69 0.69 -10.64 6.32
N THR A 70 -0.33 -11.50 6.24
CA THR A 70 -1.35 -11.62 7.28
C THR A 70 -0.84 -12.36 8.50
N LYS A 71 -1.55 -12.27 9.63
CA LYS A 71 -1.20 -13.05 10.83
C LYS A 71 -1.30 -14.56 10.61
N LYS A 72 -2.12 -15.01 9.65
CA LYS A 72 -2.21 -16.42 9.22
C LYS A 72 -1.20 -16.78 8.12
N ASN A 73 -0.16 -15.96 7.96
CA ASN A 73 0.93 -16.17 7.01
C ASN A 73 0.50 -16.22 5.53
N LYS A 74 -0.61 -15.55 5.18
CA LYS A 74 -1.04 -15.38 3.78
C LYS A 74 -0.43 -14.11 3.22
N LEU A 75 0.00 -14.17 1.96
CA LEU A 75 0.47 -13.00 1.23
C LEU A 75 -0.69 -12.40 0.42
N LEU A 76 -1.08 -11.18 0.77
CA LEU A 76 -2.07 -10.40 0.03
C LEU A 76 -1.37 -9.39 -0.87
N ILE A 77 -1.94 -9.18 -2.06
CA ILE A 77 -1.63 -8.05 -2.93
C ILE A 77 -2.80 -7.08 -2.81
N PHE A 78 -2.53 -5.81 -2.54
CA PHE A 78 -3.57 -4.81 -2.35
C PHE A 78 -3.27 -3.51 -3.09
N SER A 79 -4.34 -2.80 -3.45
CA SER A 79 -4.28 -1.45 -3.98
C SER A 79 -5.49 -0.67 -3.44
N ILE A 80 -5.21 0.47 -2.83
CA ILE A 80 -6.20 1.36 -2.23
C ILE A 80 -6.00 2.73 -2.87
N LEU A 81 -7.05 3.22 -3.53
CA LEU A 81 -7.10 4.55 -4.13
C LEU A 81 -8.26 5.32 -3.50
N VAL A 82 -7.96 6.41 -2.80
CA VAL A 82 -8.94 7.32 -2.22
C VAL A 82 -8.91 8.63 -3.00
N ASN A 83 -9.91 8.82 -3.85
CA ASN A 83 -10.07 10.00 -4.70
C ASN A 83 -11.09 10.98 -4.11
N ASN A 84 -10.99 12.26 -4.49
CA ASN A 84 -11.97 13.32 -4.22
C ASN A 84 -12.40 13.41 -2.73
N HIS A 85 -11.44 13.27 -1.81
CA HIS A 85 -11.72 13.36 -0.39
C HIS A 85 -11.74 14.82 0.08
N ASN A 86 -12.72 15.17 0.91
CA ASN A 86 -12.87 16.53 1.48
C ASN A 86 -12.12 16.71 2.82
N SER A 87 -11.28 15.73 3.21
CA SER A 87 -10.53 15.72 4.46
C SER A 87 -9.04 16.02 4.23
N SER A 88 -8.26 16.16 5.30
CA SER A 88 -6.80 16.23 5.15
C SER A 88 -6.23 14.88 4.68
N ALA A 89 -5.16 14.92 3.87
CA ALA A 89 -4.49 13.70 3.42
C ALA A 89 -4.03 12.82 4.59
N THR A 90 -3.64 13.43 5.72
CA THR A 90 -3.27 12.70 6.95
C THR A 90 -4.44 11.92 7.53
N ALA A 91 -5.63 12.51 7.60
CA ALA A 91 -6.82 11.81 8.12
C ALA A 91 -7.16 10.59 7.24
N VAL A 92 -7.10 10.75 5.92
CA VAL A 92 -7.31 9.64 4.98
C VAL A 92 -6.25 8.56 5.14
N ARG A 93 -4.97 8.92 5.25
CA ARG A 93 -3.89 7.94 5.49
C ARG A 93 -4.11 7.14 6.77
N ARG A 94 -4.56 7.77 7.85
CA ARG A 94 -4.88 7.08 9.12
C ARG A 94 -6.08 6.14 8.99
N ALA A 95 -7.09 6.51 8.19
CA ALA A 95 -8.21 5.61 7.91
C ALA A 95 -7.77 4.39 7.09
N VAL A 96 -6.93 4.61 6.07
CA VAL A 96 -6.34 3.53 5.26
C VAL A 96 -5.47 2.62 6.13
N GLU A 97 -4.68 3.19 7.05
CA GLU A 97 -3.87 2.44 8.00
C GLU A 97 -4.72 1.46 8.82
N LYS A 98 -5.77 1.95 9.49
CA LYS A 98 -6.71 1.11 10.24
C LYS A 98 -7.37 0.02 9.38
N PHE A 99 -7.70 0.34 8.14
CA PHE A 99 -8.28 -0.64 7.22
C PHE A 99 -7.31 -1.78 6.90
N VAL A 100 -6.05 -1.46 6.58
CA VAL A 100 -4.99 -2.45 6.30
C VAL A 100 -4.67 -3.29 7.53
N GLU A 101 -4.60 -2.67 8.72
CA GLU A 101 -4.47 -3.40 10.00
C GLU A 101 -5.61 -4.41 10.19
N GLY A 102 -6.85 -4.01 9.87
CA GLY A 102 -8.02 -4.90 9.88
C GLY A 102 -7.87 -6.09 8.93
N LEU A 103 -7.37 -5.86 7.71
CA LEU A 103 -7.11 -6.93 6.73
C LEU A 103 -6.07 -7.94 7.26
N ARG A 104 -4.98 -7.45 7.85
CA ARG A 104 -3.91 -8.32 8.41
C ARG A 104 -4.42 -9.25 9.50
N ASN A 105 -5.33 -8.75 10.33
CA ASN A 105 -5.89 -9.50 11.45
C ASN A 105 -6.97 -10.50 11.02
N LYS A 106 -7.75 -10.17 9.99
CA LYS A 106 -8.88 -10.99 9.52
C LYS A 106 -8.42 -12.22 8.75
N TYR A 107 -7.48 -12.01 7.82
CA TYR A 107 -7.01 -13.04 6.88
C TYR A 107 -5.73 -13.73 7.34
#